data_AF-A0A2R3QCN5-F1
#
_entry.id   AF-A0A2R3QCN5-F1
#
_cell.length_a   1.000
_cell.length_b   1.000
_cell.length_c   1.000
_cell.angle_alpha   90.00
_cell.angle_beta   90.00
_cell.angle_gamma   90.00
#
_symmetry.space_group_name_H-M   'P 1'
#
loop_
_entity.id
_entity.type
_entity.pdbx_description
1 polymer ?
#
loop_
_entity_poly.entity_id
_entity_poly.type
_entity_poly.pdbx_seq_one_letter_code
_entity_poly.pdbx_strand_id
1 'polypeptide(L)'
;MDLFEFICRRSIQRYGVLRASVAAPDPIRTKYRQTVDELMQFIVFQGRTLEAALAEVRVATADVAALRLIVHTELDHLEQHNCARYNLARGMTQRWMDAGRRR
;
A
#
# COMPACT_ATOMS: atom_id res chain seq x y z
N MET A 1 2.06 -18.70 22.07
CA MET A 1 1.22 -19.05 20.91
C MET A 1 -0.21 -18.87 21.35
N ASP A 2 -1.00 -18.25 20.47
CA ASP A 2 -2.45 -17.99 20.56
C ASP A 2 -2.94 -16.80 21.40
N LEU A 3 -3.33 -15.71 20.72
CA LEU A 3 -4.70 -15.15 20.73
C LEU A 3 -4.80 -14.01 19.69
N PHE A 4 -4.66 -14.33 18.41
CA PHE A 4 -4.95 -13.41 17.30
C PHE A 4 -6.30 -13.75 16.69
N GLU A 5 -7.38 -13.30 17.32
CA GLU A 5 -8.63 -13.11 16.60
C GLU A 5 -9.58 -12.22 17.41
N PHE A 6 -10.38 -11.43 16.69
CA PHE A 6 -11.48 -10.60 17.19
C PHE A 6 -10.98 -9.29 17.84
N ILE A 7 -11.11 -8.08 17.26
CA ILE A 7 -12.30 -7.40 16.74
C ILE A 7 -11.85 -6.36 15.69
N CYS A 8 -11.88 -6.68 14.39
CA CYS A 8 -11.71 -5.66 13.32
C CYS A 8 -13.06 -5.14 12.80
N ARG A 9 -13.98 -4.82 13.72
CA ARG A 9 -15.33 -4.38 13.31
C ARG A 9 -15.84 -3.22 14.15
N ARG A 10 -15.27 -2.01 13.96
CA ARG A 10 -16.07 -0.77 14.13
C ARG A 10 -15.51 0.56 13.61
N SER A 11 -14.21 0.74 13.35
CA SER A 11 -13.68 2.12 13.26
C SER A 11 -12.68 2.37 12.13
N ILE A 12 -13.22 2.61 10.94
CA ILE A 12 -12.53 3.32 9.83
C ILE A 12 -12.33 4.82 10.18
N GLN A 13 -12.82 5.31 11.34
CA GLN A 13 -12.78 6.73 11.72
C GLN A 13 -11.48 7.23 12.40
N ARG A 14 -10.38 6.48 12.41
CA ARG A 14 -9.17 6.88 13.17
C ARG A 14 -7.85 6.88 12.39
N TYR A 15 -7.87 7.14 11.08
CA TYR A 15 -6.63 7.38 10.32
C TYR A 15 -6.11 8.84 10.42
N GLY A 16 -6.37 9.52 11.55
CA GLY A 16 -5.98 10.92 11.77
C GLY A 16 -4.97 11.15 12.91
N VAL A 17 -4.70 10.17 13.77
CA VAL A 17 -3.88 10.41 14.96
C VAL A 17 -3.04 9.19 15.27
N LEU A 18 -1.76 9.23 14.90
CA LEU A 18 -0.62 8.66 15.63
C LEU A 18 0.67 8.84 14.81
N ARG A 19 1.09 10.11 14.67
CA ARG A 19 2.52 10.41 14.82
C ARG A 19 2.86 10.05 16.27
N ALA A 20 3.94 9.30 16.47
CA ALA A 20 4.46 8.84 17.77
C ALA A 20 3.85 7.56 18.37
N SER A 21 4.23 6.40 17.82
CA SER A 21 4.55 5.21 18.60
C SER A 21 5.45 4.31 17.77
N VAL A 22 6.72 4.23 18.16
CA VAL A 22 7.70 3.30 17.63
C VAL A 22 7.25 1.86 17.98
N ALA A 23 7.34 0.94 17.02
CA ALA A 23 7.37 -0.53 17.16
C ALA A 23 6.11 -1.41 16.92
N ALA A 24 5.04 -0.95 16.25
CA ALA A 24 4.09 -1.89 15.64
C ALA A 24 3.76 -1.47 14.19
N PRO A 25 4.19 -2.25 13.16
CA PRO A 25 3.70 -2.02 11.81
C PRO A 25 2.17 -2.23 11.80
N ASP A 26 1.45 -1.34 11.12
CA ASP A 26 0.00 -1.44 10.92
C ASP A 26 -0.36 -2.89 10.55
N PRO A 27 -1.29 -3.56 11.26
CA PRO A 27 -1.59 -4.97 11.03
C PRO A 27 -2.03 -5.24 9.58
N ILE A 28 -2.66 -4.27 8.91
CA ILE A 28 -3.01 -4.37 7.49
C ILE A 28 -1.75 -4.32 6.62
N ARG A 29 -0.77 -3.47 6.96
CA ARG A 29 0.53 -3.43 6.24
C ARG A 29 1.29 -4.74 6.38
N THR A 30 1.26 -5.37 7.54
CA THR A 30 1.92 -6.67 7.73
C THR A 30 1.17 -7.78 7.01
N LYS A 31 -0.16 -7.83 7.16
CA LYS A 31 -1.03 -8.85 6.54
C LYS A 31 -1.00 -8.81 5.01
N TYR A 32 -1.00 -7.61 4.44
CA TYR A 32 -1.03 -7.38 2.99
C TYR A 32 0.28 -6.84 2.45
N ARG A 33 1.41 -7.06 3.13
CA ARG A 33 2.71 -6.54 2.69
C ARG A 33 3.02 -6.93 1.24
N GLN A 34 2.89 -8.22 0.93
CA GLN A 34 3.13 -8.74 -0.40
C GLN A 34 2.17 -8.14 -1.42
N THR A 35 0.90 -8.03 -1.07
CA THR A 35 -0.11 -7.37 -1.91
C THR A 35 0.23 -5.91 -2.17
N VAL A 36 0.72 -5.15 -1.18
CA VAL A 36 1.14 -3.76 -1.38
C VAL A 36 2.30 -3.70 -2.36
N ASP A 37 3.30 -4.58 -2.22
CA ASP A 37 4.43 -4.66 -3.14
C ASP A 37 3.95 -4.95 -4.57
N GLU A 38 3.05 -5.91 -4.76
CA GLU A 38 2.43 -6.25 -6.05
C GLU A 38 1.64 -5.07 -6.65
N LEU A 39 0.83 -4.38 -5.86
CA LEU A 39 0.05 -3.22 -6.30
C LEU A 39 0.97 -2.07 -6.76
N MET A 40 2.05 -1.81 -6.01
CA MET A 40 3.05 -0.80 -6.37
C MET A 40 3.73 -1.17 -7.70
N GLN A 41 4.06 -2.45 -7.90
CA GLN A 41 4.60 -2.95 -9.16
C GLN A 41 3.62 -2.83 -10.32
N PHE A 42 2.34 -3.16 -10.14
CA PHE A 42 1.33 -3.00 -11.20
C PHE A 42 1.17 -1.55 -11.64
N ILE A 43 1.15 -0.61 -10.70
CA ILE A 43 0.97 0.81 -11.01
C ILE A 43 2.22 1.37 -11.67
N VAL A 44 3.41 1.08 -11.14
CA VAL A 44 4.68 1.65 -11.65
C VAL A 44 5.14 0.98 -12.94
N PHE A 45 5.00 -0.35 -13.09
CA PHE A 45 5.44 -1.06 -14.29
C PHE A 45 4.40 -1.08 -15.39
N GLN A 46 3.11 -1.29 -15.06
CA GLN A 46 2.07 -1.40 -16.08
C GLN A 46 1.30 -0.08 -16.29
N GLY A 47 1.55 0.96 -15.46
CA GLY A 47 0.82 2.22 -15.56
C GLY A 47 -0.68 2.08 -15.27
N ARG A 48 -1.07 1.01 -14.55
CA ARG A 48 -2.46 0.74 -14.18
C ARG A 48 -2.94 1.74 -13.15
N THR A 49 -4.26 1.95 -13.13
CA THR A 49 -4.87 2.72 -12.05
C THR A 49 -4.93 1.87 -10.78
N LEU A 50 -4.91 2.54 -9.61
CA LEU A 50 -5.04 1.88 -8.32
C LEU A 50 -6.30 0.99 -8.23
N GLU A 51 -7.41 1.45 -8.82
CA GLU A 51 -8.67 0.68 -8.86
C GLU A 51 -8.55 -0.61 -9.68
N ALA A 52 -7.89 -0.54 -10.85
CA ALA A 52 -7.67 -1.71 -11.69
C ALA A 52 -6.76 -2.73 -11.00
N ALA A 53 -5.68 -2.25 -10.36
CA ALA A 53 -4.77 -3.11 -9.62
C ALA A 53 -5.46 -3.76 -8.40
N LEU A 54 -6.30 -3.02 -7.67
CA LEU A 54 -7.07 -3.56 -6.55
C LEU A 54 -8.11 -4.60 -6.98
N ALA A 55 -8.67 -4.49 -8.19
CA ALA A 55 -9.60 -5.48 -8.73
C ALA A 55 -8.91 -6.81 -9.11
N GLU A 56 -7.61 -6.78 -9.40
CA GLU A 56 -6.82 -7.98 -9.73
C GLU A 56 -6.37 -8.75 -8.48
N VAL A 57 -6.26 -8.08 -7.32
CA VAL A 57 -5.83 -8.73 -6.07
C VAL A 57 -7.03 -9.26 -5.28
N ARG A 58 -6.89 -10.49 -4.76
CA ARG A 58 -7.86 -11.08 -3.82
C ARG A 58 -7.68 -10.52 -2.41
N VAL A 59 -8.37 -9.44 -2.09
CA VAL A 59 -8.41 -8.81 -0.76
C VAL A 59 -9.82 -8.88 -0.19
N ALA A 60 -9.95 -9.00 1.14
CA ALA A 60 -11.26 -8.92 1.78
C ALA A 60 -11.87 -7.55 1.52
N THR A 61 -13.14 -7.49 1.13
CA THR A 61 -13.83 -6.23 0.80
C THR A 61 -13.79 -5.19 1.94
N ALA A 62 -13.73 -5.65 3.20
CA ALA A 62 -13.56 -4.80 4.38
C ALA A 62 -12.18 -4.12 4.44
N ASP A 63 -11.15 -4.75 3.88
CA ASP A 63 -9.76 -4.29 3.93
C ASP A 63 -9.37 -3.47 2.68
N VAL A 64 -10.13 -3.56 1.58
CA VAL A 64 -9.87 -2.83 0.32
C VAL A 64 -9.75 -1.32 0.53
N ALA A 65 -10.64 -0.71 1.33
CA ALA A 65 -10.62 0.72 1.59
C ALA A 65 -9.34 1.16 2.34
N ALA A 66 -8.91 0.37 3.32
CA ALA A 66 -7.69 0.64 4.06
C ALA A 66 -6.45 0.43 3.19
N LEU A 67 -6.43 -0.64 2.39
CA LEU A 67 -5.34 -0.95 1.47
C LEU A 67 -5.19 0.14 0.40
N ARG A 68 -6.29 0.63 -0.15
CA ARG A 68 -6.32 1.77 -1.07
C ARG A 68 -5.65 3.00 -0.46
N LEU A 69 -6.01 3.35 0.78
CA LEU A 69 -5.43 4.51 1.46
C LEU A 69 -3.92 4.32 1.71
N ILE A 70 -3.50 3.12 2.11
CA ILE A 70 -2.08 2.78 2.31
C ILE A 70 -1.33 2.94 0.99
N VAL A 71 -1.76 2.25 -0.08
CA VAL A 71 -1.06 2.29 -1.39
C VAL A 71 -1.05 3.71 -1.96
N HIS A 72 -2.14 4.46 -1.84
CA HIS A 72 -2.18 5.85 -2.28
C HIS A 72 -1.14 6.71 -1.54
N THR A 73 -1.05 6.56 -0.21
CA THR A 73 -0.08 7.27 0.62
C THR A 73 1.36 6.86 0.25
N GLU A 74 1.60 5.57 0.02
CA GLU A 74 2.93 5.08 -0.39
C GLU A 74 3.32 5.57 -1.79
N LEU A 75 2.39 5.67 -2.73
CA LEU A 75 2.63 6.25 -4.06
C LEU A 75 2.93 7.75 -4.00
N ASP A 76 2.25 8.50 -3.11
CA ASP A 76 2.53 9.92 -2.90
C ASP A 76 3.95 10.14 -2.39
N HIS A 77 4.39 9.28 -1.47
CA HIS A 77 5.73 9.30 -0.89
C HIS A 77 6.76 8.49 -1.69
N LEU A 78 6.39 7.87 -2.81
CA LEU A 78 7.29 7.05 -3.60
C LEU A 78 8.36 7.93 -4.25
N GLU A 79 9.61 7.57 -3.96
CA GLU A 79 10.81 8.26 -4.44
C GLU A 79 11.89 7.24 -4.80
N GLN A 80 12.92 7.66 -5.54
CA GLN A 80 14.02 6.77 -5.90
C GLN A 80 14.72 6.15 -4.69
N HIS A 81 14.71 6.81 -3.54
CA HIS A 81 15.40 6.36 -2.34
C HIS A 81 14.66 5.23 -1.62
N ASN A 82 13.34 5.10 -1.81
CA ASN A 82 12.50 4.11 -1.14
C ASN A 82 11.92 3.05 -2.08
N CYS A 83 12.14 3.15 -3.40
CA CYS A 83 11.60 2.22 -4.40
C CYS A 83 12.03 0.76 -4.18
N ALA A 84 13.23 0.53 -3.65
CA ALA A 84 13.73 -0.82 -3.34
C ALA A 84 12.86 -1.56 -2.30
N ARG A 85 12.12 -0.82 -1.46
CA ARG A 85 11.19 -1.41 -0.48
C ARG A 85 10.06 -2.20 -1.15
N TYR A 86 9.64 -1.76 -2.33
CA TYR A 86 8.53 -2.31 -3.10
C TYR A 86 9.02 -3.19 -4.26
N ASN A 87 10.28 -3.63 -4.22
CA ASN A 87 10.93 -4.36 -5.32
C ASN A 87 10.84 -3.61 -6.67
N LEU A 88 10.90 -2.27 -6.63
CA LEU A 88 10.87 -1.44 -7.83
C LEU A 88 12.30 -1.08 -8.26
N ALA A 89 12.59 -1.28 -9.54
CA ALA A 89 13.84 -0.79 -10.12
C ALA A 89 13.86 0.75 -10.14
N ARG A 90 14.99 1.34 -9.74
CA ARG A 90 15.17 2.81 -9.72
C ARG A 90 14.85 3.45 -11.07
N GLY A 91 15.33 2.88 -12.16
CA GLY A 91 15.08 3.39 -13.52
C GLY A 91 13.60 3.39 -13.92
N MET A 92 12.84 2.38 -13.50
CA MET A 92 11.40 2.32 -13.77
C MET A 92 10.62 3.32 -12.92
N THR A 93 10.98 3.44 -11.65
CA THR A 93 10.39 4.43 -10.74
C THR A 93 10.63 5.84 -11.26
N GLN A 94 11.85 6.13 -11.75
CA GLN A 94 12.16 7.43 -12.33
C GLN A 94 11.33 7.70 -13.59
N ARG A 95 11.24 6.74 -14.50
CA ARG A 95 10.39 6.85 -15.70
C ARG A 95 8.92 7.11 -15.37
N TRP A 96 8.39 6.46 -14.33
CA TRP A 96 7.03 6.67 -13.87
C TRP A 96 6.82 8.06 -13.26
N MET A 97 7.80 8.56 -12.50
CA MET A 97 7.78 9.93 -11.97
C MET A 97 7.86 10.96 -13.10
N ASP A 98 8.74 10.76 -14.08
CA ASP A 98 8.89 11.62 -15.26
C ASP A 98 7.61 11.64 -16.12
N ALA A 99 6.86 10.53 -16.14
CA ALA A 99 5.56 10.43 -16.80
C ALA A 99 4.41 11.12 -16.03
N GLY A 100 4.68 11.73 -14.88
CA GLY A 100 3.73 12.50 -14.08
C GLY A 100 2.96 11.68 -13.05
N ARG A 101 3.52 10.56 -12.56
CA ARG A 101 2.92 9.73 -11.48
C ARG A 101 1.50 9.24 -11.78
N ARG A 102 1.30 8.64 -12.96
CA ARG A 102 -0.01 8.09 -13.38
C ARG A 102 -0.43 6.95 -12.43
N ARG A 103 -1.60 7.09 -11.79
CA ARG A 103 -2.15 6.20 -10.76
C ARG A 103 -3.66 6.11 -10.86
#